data_AF-A0A1A9NDW1-F1
#
_entry.id   AF-A0A1A9NDW1-F1
#
_cell.length_a   1.000
_cell.length_b   1.000
_cell.length_c   1.000
_cell.angle_alpha   90.00
_cell.angle_beta   90.00
_cell.angle_gamma   90.00
#
_symmetry.space_group_name_H-M   'P 1'
#
loop_
_entity.id
_entity.type
_entity.pdbx_description
1 polymer ?
#
loop_
_entity_poly.entity_id
_entity_poly.type
_entity_poly.pdbx_seq_one_letter_code
_entity_poly.pdbx_strand_id
1 'polypeptide(L)'
;MARRPTPALIAQRFHLAIWTVEIPDSPAPADFYIRTYQQYVAHFARVTVARAWDEEQVVDGLHKVYTWMKRATKFEVDRTIARELAAELNKTELDVARLTYLASRVVNNSMVGGSKFLHFYAPTHFPITDSWLQLLSGKPHSSAYALDFYRDYLDGVRLVDAADANRALEWATAFFGYEVSEVRAIEAVAFYLLKGGWHHDGSAPQSTRGNGVCHCHHSRDLSGV
;
A
#
# COMPACT_ATOMS: atom_id res chain seq x y z
N MET A 1 8.33 -5.23 27.34
CA MET A 1 7.72 -5.41 25.99
C MET A 1 7.20 -4.06 25.51
N ALA A 2 7.65 -3.57 24.35
CA ALA A 2 7.07 -2.35 23.77
C ALA A 2 5.58 -2.60 23.45
N ARG A 3 4.69 -1.64 23.78
CA ARG A 3 3.25 -1.76 23.49
C ARG A 3 2.99 -1.69 21.99
N ARG A 4 1.96 -2.40 21.51
CA ARG A 4 1.44 -2.25 20.15
C ARG A 4 0.92 -0.80 20.01
N PRO A 5 1.14 -0.11 18.88
CA PRO A 5 0.57 1.22 18.65
C PRO A 5 -0.96 1.15 18.77
N THR A 6 -1.57 2.19 19.31
CA THR A 6 -3.03 2.32 19.29
C THR A 6 -3.48 2.93 17.95
N PRO A 7 -4.74 2.73 17.52
CA PRO A 7 -5.31 3.43 16.37
C PRO A 7 -5.09 4.95 16.42
N ALA A 8 -5.28 5.57 17.59
CA ALA A 8 -5.04 7.00 17.80
C ALA A 8 -3.59 7.43 17.54
N LEU A 9 -2.60 6.61 17.95
CA LEU A 9 -1.19 6.89 17.65
C LEU A 9 -0.89 6.74 16.15
N ILE A 10 -1.54 5.79 15.46
CA ILE A 10 -1.42 5.64 14.00
C ILE A 10 -2.02 6.87 13.29
N ALA A 11 -3.20 7.33 13.71
CA ALA A 11 -3.82 8.55 13.19
C ALA A 11 -2.92 9.78 13.37
N GLN A 12 -2.31 9.94 14.55
CA GLN A 12 -1.34 11.01 14.82
C GLN A 12 -0.12 10.93 13.88
N ARG A 13 0.35 9.72 13.54
CA ARG A 13 1.45 9.55 12.59
C ARG A 13 1.04 9.88 11.16
N PHE A 14 -0.21 9.61 10.78
CA PHE A 14 -0.75 10.07 9.50
C PHE A 14 -0.82 11.59 9.43
N HIS A 15 -1.34 12.25 10.47
CA HIS A 15 -1.32 13.71 10.58
C HIS A 15 0.07 14.27 10.29
N LEU A 16 1.09 13.77 11.00
CA LEU A 16 2.47 14.20 10.80
C LEU A 16 2.95 13.96 9.36
N ALA A 17 2.68 12.79 8.76
CA ALA A 17 3.06 12.50 7.39
C ALA A 17 2.39 13.44 6.37
N ILE A 18 1.10 13.70 6.54
CA ILE A 18 0.26 14.55 5.67
C ILE A 18 0.73 16.00 5.68
N TRP A 19 1.14 16.52 6.84
CA TRP A 19 1.64 17.88 6.95
C TRP A 19 3.14 18.01 6.64
N THR A 20 3.87 16.89 6.57
CA THR A 20 5.27 16.87 6.14
C THR A 20 5.44 16.96 4.63
N VAL A 21 4.51 16.40 3.86
CA VAL A 21 4.61 16.39 2.39
C VAL A 21 4.19 17.72 1.79
N GLU A 22 4.94 18.17 0.79
CA GLU A 22 4.54 19.23 -0.13
C GLU A 22 3.61 18.67 -1.20
N ILE A 23 2.61 19.47 -1.58
CA ILE A 23 1.73 19.15 -2.71
C ILE A 23 2.55 19.38 -3.98
N PRO A 24 2.74 18.37 -4.84
CA PRO A 24 3.58 18.52 -6.03
C PRO A 24 2.87 19.37 -7.09
N ASP A 25 3.63 20.16 -7.84
CA ASP A 25 3.12 20.95 -8.97
C ASP A 25 2.77 20.10 -10.21
N SER A 26 3.18 18.83 -10.23
CA SER A 26 2.92 17.91 -11.33
C SER A 26 2.88 16.45 -10.87
N PRO A 27 2.18 15.56 -11.62
CA PRO A 27 2.12 14.14 -11.27
C PRO A 27 3.48 13.46 -11.23
N ALA A 28 3.61 12.49 -10.33
CA ALA A 28 4.81 11.70 -10.18
C ALA A 28 5.14 10.91 -11.46
N PRO A 29 6.40 10.89 -11.90
CA PRO A 29 6.80 10.16 -13.09
C PRO A 29 6.63 8.64 -12.91
N ALA A 30 6.03 7.99 -13.91
CA ALA A 30 6.10 6.58 -14.26
C ALA A 30 6.21 5.51 -13.14
N ASP A 31 5.59 5.68 -11.97
CA ASP A 31 5.47 4.60 -10.99
C ASP A 31 4.45 3.55 -11.48
N PHE A 32 4.87 2.28 -11.50
CA PHE A 32 4.02 1.15 -11.88
C PHE A 32 2.75 1.04 -11.04
N TYR A 33 2.82 1.34 -9.73
CA TYR A 33 1.66 1.35 -8.84
C TYR A 33 0.62 2.37 -9.33
N ILE A 34 1.07 3.59 -9.61
CA ILE A 34 0.20 4.69 -10.04
C ILE A 34 -0.44 4.37 -11.40
N ARG A 35 0.34 3.85 -12.36
CA ARG A 35 -0.18 3.56 -13.71
C ARG A 35 -1.21 2.43 -13.75
N THR A 36 -1.10 1.44 -12.88
CA THR A 36 -1.95 0.24 -12.94
C THR A 36 -3.15 0.29 -11.97
N TYR A 37 -3.14 1.21 -11.01
CA TYR A 37 -4.16 1.31 -9.96
C TYR A 37 -5.58 1.42 -10.53
N GLN A 38 -5.84 2.38 -11.42
CA GLN A 38 -7.18 2.60 -11.98
C GLN A 38 -7.69 1.38 -12.76
N GLN A 39 -6.80 0.67 -13.46
CA GLN A 39 -7.15 -0.56 -14.19
C GLN A 39 -7.58 -1.67 -13.22
N TYR A 40 -6.91 -1.78 -12.07
CA TYR A 40 -7.24 -2.78 -11.06
C TYR A 40 -8.53 -2.44 -10.31
N VAL A 41 -8.72 -1.17 -9.94
CA VAL A 41 -10.00 -0.69 -9.37
C VAL A 41 -11.15 -0.99 -10.34
N ALA A 42 -11.01 -0.65 -11.63
CA ALA A 42 -12.04 -0.90 -12.63
C ALA A 42 -12.30 -2.41 -12.82
N HIS A 43 -11.27 -3.26 -12.75
CA HIS A 43 -11.42 -4.70 -12.85
C HIS A 43 -12.21 -5.28 -11.68
N PHE A 44 -11.79 -4.98 -10.44
CA PHE A 44 -12.47 -5.47 -9.23
C PHE A 44 -13.90 -4.93 -9.10
N ALA A 45 -14.12 -3.66 -9.49
CA ALA A 45 -15.44 -3.05 -9.47
C ALA A 45 -16.44 -3.82 -10.35
N ARG A 46 -16.05 -4.25 -11.56
CA ARG A 46 -16.93 -5.03 -12.45
C ARG A 46 -17.41 -6.33 -11.81
N VAL A 47 -16.50 -7.05 -11.17
CA VAL A 47 -16.82 -8.32 -10.49
C VAL A 47 -17.70 -8.08 -9.25
N THR A 48 -17.35 -7.06 -8.47
CA THR A 48 -18.02 -6.71 -7.22
C THR A 48 -19.45 -6.23 -7.45
N VAL A 49 -19.67 -5.37 -8.43
CA VAL A 49 -21.02 -4.88 -8.80
C VAL A 49 -21.91 -6.03 -9.27
N ALA A 50 -21.35 -6.97 -10.01
CA ALA A 50 -22.08 -8.15 -10.46
C ALA A 50 -22.34 -9.19 -9.34
N ARG A 51 -21.72 -9.02 -8.16
CA ARG A 51 -21.69 -10.04 -7.08
C ARG A 51 -21.35 -11.43 -7.63
N ALA A 52 -20.36 -11.47 -8.50
CA ALA A 52 -19.99 -12.65 -9.26
C ALA A 52 -18.72 -13.31 -8.75
N TRP A 53 -18.25 -12.97 -7.54
CA TRP A 53 -17.01 -13.50 -6.97
C TRP A 53 -17.05 -15.02 -6.88
N ASP A 54 -16.07 -15.68 -7.48
CA ASP A 54 -15.80 -17.10 -7.34
C ASP A 54 -14.35 -17.33 -6.89
N GLU A 55 -13.99 -18.59 -6.66
CA GLU A 55 -12.64 -18.97 -6.24
C GLU A 55 -11.56 -18.50 -7.24
N GLU A 56 -11.80 -18.66 -8.54
CA GLU A 56 -10.83 -18.31 -9.59
C GLU A 56 -10.65 -16.80 -9.70
N GLN A 57 -11.73 -16.02 -9.59
CA GLN A 57 -11.65 -14.56 -9.57
C GLN A 57 -10.90 -14.03 -8.34
N VAL A 58 -11.05 -14.69 -7.19
CA VAL A 58 -10.23 -14.39 -6.00
C VAL A 58 -8.76 -14.67 -6.29
N VAL A 59 -8.43 -15.86 -6.82
CA VAL A 59 -7.05 -16.25 -7.19
C VAL A 59 -6.45 -15.28 -8.22
N ASP A 60 -7.19 -14.93 -9.26
CA ASP A 60 -6.79 -13.99 -10.30
C ASP A 60 -6.56 -12.59 -9.74
N GLY A 61 -7.46 -12.11 -8.88
CA GLY A 61 -7.31 -10.85 -8.17
C GLY A 61 -6.04 -10.82 -7.32
N LEU A 62 -5.77 -11.91 -6.59
CA LEU A 62 -4.56 -12.08 -5.79
C LEU A 62 -3.31 -12.07 -6.66
N HIS A 63 -3.31 -12.76 -7.81
CA HIS A 63 -2.20 -12.72 -8.76
C HIS A 63 -1.92 -11.29 -9.26
N LYS A 64 -2.96 -10.53 -9.61
CA LYS A 64 -2.80 -9.13 -10.08
C LYS A 64 -2.15 -8.27 -9.00
N VAL A 65 -2.64 -8.31 -7.77
CA VAL A 65 -2.07 -7.50 -6.67
C VAL A 65 -0.72 -8.03 -6.18
N TYR A 66 -0.34 -9.26 -6.51
CA TYR A 66 1.00 -9.76 -6.25
C TYR A 66 2.04 -9.25 -7.26
N THR A 67 1.65 -8.85 -8.47
CA THR A 67 2.57 -8.18 -9.40
C THR A 67 3.12 -6.86 -8.84
N TRP A 68 2.38 -6.26 -7.91
CA TRP A 68 2.77 -5.08 -7.13
C TRP A 68 3.87 -5.40 -6.10
N MET A 69 4.33 -6.65 -5.97
CA MET A 69 5.33 -7.08 -4.99
C MET A 69 6.60 -7.60 -5.69
N LYS A 70 7.65 -6.76 -5.77
CA LYS A 70 8.95 -7.11 -6.43
C LYS A 70 9.69 -8.31 -5.82
N ARG A 71 9.38 -8.72 -4.58
CA ARG A 71 10.14 -9.71 -3.79
C ARG A 71 9.32 -10.96 -3.43
N ALA A 72 8.18 -11.20 -4.07
CA ALA A 72 7.42 -12.41 -3.82
C ALA A 72 8.16 -13.62 -4.41
N THR A 73 8.96 -14.31 -3.59
CA THR A 73 9.66 -15.55 -3.97
C THR A 73 8.73 -16.76 -4.01
N LYS A 74 7.54 -16.64 -3.43
CA LYS A 74 6.52 -17.69 -3.35
C LYS A 74 5.12 -17.09 -3.44
N PHE A 75 4.25 -17.70 -4.23
CA PHE A 75 2.82 -17.39 -4.30
C PHE A 75 2.06 -18.69 -4.01
N GLU A 76 1.57 -18.83 -2.78
CA GLU A 76 0.75 -19.95 -2.36
C GLU A 76 -0.61 -19.44 -1.93
N VAL A 77 -1.65 -19.91 -2.62
CA VAL A 77 -3.03 -19.60 -2.32
C VAL A 77 -3.70 -20.81 -1.68
N ASP A 78 -4.34 -20.58 -0.54
CA ASP A 78 -5.27 -21.54 0.04
C ASP A 78 -6.61 -21.41 -0.67
N ARG A 79 -6.90 -22.36 -1.56
CA ARG A 79 -8.13 -22.39 -2.37
C ARG A 79 -9.41 -22.57 -1.54
N THR A 80 -9.32 -23.25 -0.39
CA THR A 80 -10.46 -23.36 0.53
C THR A 80 -10.81 -22.00 1.10
N ILE A 81 -9.80 -21.27 1.58
CA ILE A 81 -9.98 -19.90 2.07
C ILE A 81 -10.39 -18.95 0.95
N ALA A 82 -9.88 -19.12 -0.28
CA ALA A 82 -10.28 -18.32 -1.43
C ALA A 82 -11.77 -18.47 -1.75
N ARG A 83 -12.31 -19.70 -1.65
CA ARG A 83 -13.74 -19.97 -1.82
C ARG A 83 -14.59 -19.36 -0.71
N GLU A 84 -14.14 -19.46 0.55
CA GLU A 84 -14.81 -18.79 1.67
C GLU A 84 -14.81 -17.27 1.51
N LEU A 85 -13.69 -16.70 1.06
CA LEU A 85 -13.57 -15.29 0.76
C LEU A 85 -14.54 -14.89 -0.36
N ALA A 86 -14.59 -15.63 -1.48
CA ALA A 86 -15.54 -15.38 -2.57
C ALA A 86 -17.00 -15.35 -2.09
N ALA A 87 -17.39 -16.31 -1.25
CA ALA A 87 -18.73 -16.35 -0.66
C ALA A 87 -19.01 -15.12 0.21
N GLU A 88 -18.02 -14.66 0.98
CA GLU A 88 -18.14 -13.45 1.81
C GLU A 88 -18.26 -12.17 0.95
N LEU A 89 -17.46 -12.04 -0.11
CA LEU A 89 -17.45 -10.87 -0.99
C LEU A 89 -18.78 -10.64 -1.74
N ASN A 90 -19.57 -11.70 -1.93
CA ASN A 90 -20.88 -11.64 -2.59
C ASN A 90 -22.04 -11.25 -1.67
N LYS A 91 -21.80 -11.14 -0.36
CA LYS A 91 -22.84 -10.70 0.58
C LYS A 91 -23.17 -9.22 0.36
N THR A 92 -24.39 -8.84 0.76
CA THR A 92 -24.83 -7.44 0.76
C THR A 92 -24.19 -6.63 1.88
N GLU A 93 -23.96 -7.27 3.02
CA GLU A 93 -23.40 -6.66 4.21
C GLU A 93 -21.89 -6.92 4.28
N LEU A 94 -21.14 -5.87 4.63
CA LEU A 94 -19.69 -5.92 4.72
C LEU A 94 -19.23 -6.37 6.12
N ASP A 95 -18.90 -7.65 6.28
CA ASP A 95 -18.23 -8.13 7.50
C ASP A 95 -16.73 -7.87 7.44
N VAL A 96 -16.32 -6.70 7.92
CA VAL A 96 -14.91 -6.26 7.96
C VAL A 96 -14.04 -7.25 8.74
N ALA A 97 -14.53 -7.80 9.85
CA ALA A 97 -13.74 -8.69 10.71
C ALA A 97 -13.47 -10.03 10.02
N ARG A 98 -14.48 -10.59 9.36
CA ARG A 98 -14.39 -11.83 8.59
C ARG A 98 -13.54 -11.66 7.33
N LEU A 99 -13.78 -10.60 6.56
CA LEU A 99 -13.02 -10.30 5.34
C LEU A 99 -11.52 -10.13 5.62
N THR A 100 -11.17 -9.35 6.65
CA THR A 100 -9.75 -9.17 7.03
C THR A 100 -9.10 -10.45 7.50
N TYR A 101 -9.83 -11.29 8.24
CA TYR A 101 -9.34 -12.61 8.63
C TYR A 101 -9.07 -13.51 7.42
N LEU A 102 -10.04 -13.67 6.52
CA LEU A 102 -9.91 -14.52 5.33
C LEU A 102 -8.79 -14.01 4.41
N ALA A 103 -8.74 -12.71 4.16
CA ALA A 103 -7.68 -12.09 3.36
C ALA A 103 -6.29 -12.25 3.97
N SER A 104 -6.14 -12.29 5.30
CA SER A 104 -4.84 -12.55 5.94
C SER A 104 -4.35 -14.00 5.77
N ARG A 105 -5.26 -14.93 5.45
CA ARG A 105 -4.98 -16.38 5.38
C ARG A 105 -4.90 -16.88 3.94
N VAL A 106 -5.60 -16.23 3.01
CA VAL A 106 -5.77 -16.72 1.63
C VAL A 106 -4.46 -16.87 0.87
N VAL A 107 -3.47 -16.00 1.11
CA VAL A 107 -2.21 -16.03 0.37
C VAL A 107 -1.01 -15.87 1.30
N ASN A 108 -0.09 -16.84 1.28
CA ASN A 108 1.12 -16.88 2.10
C ASN A 108 0.93 -16.58 3.61
N ASN A 109 -0.29 -16.70 4.16
CA ASN A 109 -0.67 -16.19 5.47
C ASN A 109 -0.20 -14.73 5.71
N SER A 110 -0.35 -13.86 4.70
CA SER A 110 0.16 -12.49 4.71
C SER A 110 -0.94 -11.45 4.48
N MET A 111 -1.05 -10.50 5.41
CA MET A 111 -1.98 -9.37 5.27
C MET A 111 -1.51 -8.32 4.24
N VAL A 112 -0.25 -8.35 3.79
CA VAL A 112 0.23 -7.42 2.77
C VAL A 112 -0.43 -7.68 1.41
N GLY A 113 -0.56 -8.95 1.02
CA GLY A 113 -1.30 -9.33 -0.18
C GLY A 113 -2.82 -9.17 0.01
N GLY A 114 -3.32 -9.65 1.16
CA GLY A 114 -4.73 -9.56 1.51
C GLY A 114 -5.28 -8.13 1.54
N SER A 115 -4.53 -7.17 2.10
CA SER A 115 -4.97 -5.76 2.17
C SER A 115 -5.08 -5.11 0.79
N LYS A 116 -4.15 -5.41 -0.13
CA LYS A 116 -4.23 -4.93 -1.52
C LYS A 116 -5.46 -5.49 -2.21
N PHE A 117 -5.72 -6.79 -2.05
CA PHE A 117 -6.93 -7.42 -2.60
C PHE A 117 -8.20 -6.75 -2.06
N LEU A 118 -8.32 -6.60 -0.73
CA LEU A 118 -9.48 -5.96 -0.10
C LEU A 118 -9.62 -4.50 -0.51
N HIS A 119 -8.51 -3.77 -0.67
CA HIS A 119 -8.53 -2.40 -1.16
C HIS A 119 -9.13 -2.32 -2.56
N PHE A 120 -8.74 -3.17 -3.50
CA PHE A 120 -9.34 -3.12 -4.84
C PHE A 120 -10.80 -3.58 -4.84
N TYR A 121 -11.20 -4.49 -3.94
CA TYR A 121 -12.59 -4.88 -3.76
C TYR A 121 -13.45 -3.71 -3.24
N ALA A 122 -13.01 -2.99 -2.21
CA ALA A 122 -13.71 -1.84 -1.65
C ALA A 122 -12.73 -0.71 -1.26
N PRO A 123 -12.32 0.14 -2.24
CA PRO A 123 -11.27 1.15 -2.05
C PRO A 123 -11.60 2.22 -1.00
N THR A 124 -12.88 2.40 -0.70
CA THR A 124 -13.38 3.35 0.32
C THR A 124 -13.36 2.79 1.73
N HIS A 125 -13.07 1.49 1.90
CA HIS A 125 -13.16 0.82 3.20
C HIS A 125 -11.82 0.29 3.71
N PHE A 126 -11.03 -0.32 2.83
CA PHE A 126 -9.83 -1.05 3.23
C PHE A 126 -8.58 -0.31 2.77
N PRO A 127 -7.70 0.18 3.67
CA PRO A 127 -6.42 0.73 3.25
C PRO A 127 -5.47 -0.37 2.78
N ILE A 128 -4.55 -0.04 1.88
CA ILE A 128 -3.43 -0.92 1.55
C ILE A 128 -2.43 -0.88 2.69
N THR A 129 -1.91 -2.03 3.12
CA THR A 129 -0.70 -2.06 3.94
C THR A 129 0.49 -2.63 3.16
N ASP A 130 1.68 -2.19 3.54
CA ASP A 130 2.95 -2.72 3.06
C ASP A 130 3.96 -2.78 4.21
N SER A 131 5.11 -3.38 3.95
CA SER A 131 6.27 -3.41 4.84
C SER A 131 6.70 -2.02 5.30
N TRP A 132 6.64 -1.00 4.42
CA TRP A 132 6.92 0.39 4.77
C TRP A 132 5.90 0.96 5.76
N LEU A 133 4.61 0.69 5.53
CA LEU A 133 3.54 1.19 6.39
C LEU A 133 3.54 0.52 7.77
N GLN A 134 4.16 -0.65 7.92
CA GLN A 134 4.41 -1.24 9.24
C GLN A 134 5.37 -0.38 10.08
N LEU A 135 6.15 0.52 9.49
CA LEU A 135 6.94 1.50 10.27
C LEU A 135 6.05 2.48 11.05
N LEU A 136 4.82 2.73 10.58
CA LEU A 136 3.81 3.44 11.36
C LEU A 136 3.43 2.71 12.64
N SER A 137 3.82 1.44 12.80
CA SER A 137 3.64 0.72 14.05
C SER A 137 4.73 0.98 15.09
N GLY A 138 5.89 1.49 14.66
CA GLY A 138 7.08 1.62 15.49
C GLY A 138 7.73 0.27 15.86
N LYS A 139 7.38 -0.83 15.17
CA LYS A 139 7.96 -2.16 15.39
C LYS A 139 8.36 -2.84 14.08
N PRO A 140 9.40 -3.70 14.11
CA PRO A 140 9.77 -4.53 12.97
C PRO A 140 8.68 -5.56 12.62
N HIS A 141 8.65 -5.94 11.36
CA HIS A 141 7.72 -6.90 10.76
C HIS A 141 7.68 -8.24 11.51
N SER A 142 6.49 -8.65 11.99
CA SER A 142 6.26 -10.04 12.41
C SER A 142 4.91 -10.52 11.89
N SER A 143 4.89 -11.72 11.30
CA SER A 143 3.67 -12.35 10.78
C SER A 143 2.64 -12.63 11.88
N ALA A 144 3.11 -12.87 13.11
CA ALA A 144 2.26 -13.14 14.27
C ALA A 144 1.33 -11.97 14.64
N TYR A 145 1.70 -10.73 14.28
CA TYR A 145 0.91 -9.53 14.60
C TYR A 145 0.33 -8.83 13.36
N ALA A 146 0.45 -9.41 12.17
CA ALA A 146 0.11 -8.71 10.92
C ALA A 146 -1.39 -8.37 10.81
N LEU A 147 -2.28 -9.28 11.22
CA LEU A 147 -3.73 -9.04 11.21
C LEU A 147 -4.14 -8.02 12.28
N ASP A 148 -3.63 -8.18 13.50
CA ASP A 148 -3.92 -7.29 14.62
C ASP A 148 -3.42 -5.87 14.36
N PHE A 149 -2.22 -5.73 13.79
CA PHE A 149 -1.71 -4.46 13.32
C PHE A 149 -2.61 -3.88 12.22
N TYR A 150 -2.98 -4.69 11.22
CA TYR A 150 -3.83 -4.20 10.13
C TYR A 150 -5.18 -3.67 10.63
N ARG A 151 -5.76 -4.31 11.64
CA ARG A 151 -7.00 -3.84 12.27
C ARG A 151 -6.80 -2.50 12.96
N ASP A 152 -5.75 -2.35 13.77
CA ASP A 152 -5.45 -1.04 14.38
C ASP A 152 -5.14 0.03 13.33
N TYR A 153 -4.46 -0.36 12.26
CA TYR A 153 -4.10 0.51 11.15
C TYR A 153 -5.33 1.00 10.39
N LEU A 154 -6.25 0.10 10.08
CA LEU A 154 -7.54 0.40 9.47
C LEU A 154 -8.37 1.34 10.36
N ASP A 155 -8.41 1.10 11.67
CA ASP A 155 -9.07 2.02 12.61
C ASP A 155 -8.32 3.35 12.71
N GLY A 156 -6.98 3.35 12.63
CA GLY A 156 -6.16 4.56 12.61
C GLY A 156 -6.42 5.43 11.38
N VAL A 157 -6.59 4.83 10.19
CA VAL A 157 -7.01 5.55 8.98
C VAL A 157 -8.39 6.19 9.18
N ARG A 158 -9.34 5.49 9.80
CA ARG A 158 -10.70 6.02 10.08
C ARG A 158 -10.74 7.12 11.12
N LEU A 159 -9.69 7.27 11.92
CA LEU A 159 -9.56 8.32 12.93
C LEU A 159 -8.86 9.57 12.39
N VAL A 160 -8.38 9.56 11.15
CA VAL A 160 -7.87 10.77 10.49
C VAL A 160 -9.02 11.75 10.31
N ASP A 161 -8.79 13.01 10.71
CA ASP A 161 -9.84 14.02 10.63
C ASP A 161 -10.04 14.55 9.20
N ALA A 162 -11.14 15.28 9.00
CA ALA A 162 -11.51 15.78 7.68
C ALA A 162 -10.48 16.77 7.09
N ALA A 163 -9.76 17.54 7.91
CA ALA A 163 -8.77 18.51 7.40
C ALA A 163 -7.54 17.77 6.86
N ASP A 164 -7.05 16.77 7.59
CA ASP A 164 -5.98 15.89 7.17
C ASP A 164 -6.38 15.06 5.93
N ALA A 165 -7.59 14.51 5.93
CA ALA A 165 -8.13 13.74 4.82
C ALA A 165 -8.23 14.57 3.52
N ASN A 166 -8.75 15.81 3.60
CA ASN A 166 -8.83 16.72 2.46
C ASN A 166 -7.44 17.07 1.93
N ARG A 167 -6.48 17.37 2.82
CA ARG A 167 -5.09 17.63 2.42
C ARG A 167 -4.46 16.41 1.74
N ALA A 168 -4.72 15.20 2.24
CA ALA A 168 -4.24 13.97 1.63
C ALA A 168 -4.85 13.77 0.23
N LEU A 169 -6.13 14.07 0.04
CA LEU A 169 -6.81 14.02 -1.27
C LEU A 169 -6.22 15.01 -2.27
N GLU A 170 -5.97 16.25 -1.85
CA GLU A 170 -5.30 17.27 -2.67
C GLU A 170 -3.92 16.79 -3.11
N TRP A 171 -3.11 16.30 -2.16
CA TRP A 171 -1.80 15.74 -2.45
C TRP A 171 -1.89 14.54 -3.41
N ALA A 172 -2.79 13.59 -3.15
CA ALA A 172 -2.90 12.38 -3.94
C ALA A 172 -3.36 12.67 -5.38
N THR A 173 -4.29 13.61 -5.55
CA THR A 173 -4.77 14.04 -6.86
C THR A 173 -3.64 14.66 -7.68
N ALA A 174 -2.89 15.57 -7.07
CA ALA A 174 -1.73 16.20 -7.70
C ALA A 174 -0.63 15.18 -8.02
N PHE A 175 -0.33 14.27 -7.09
CA PHE A 175 0.76 13.29 -7.20
C PHE A 175 0.42 12.15 -8.17
N PHE A 176 -0.82 11.67 -8.21
CA PHE A 176 -1.23 10.58 -9.11
C PHE A 176 -1.68 11.07 -10.48
N GLY A 177 -2.15 12.32 -10.58
CA GLY A 177 -2.78 12.85 -11.79
C GLY A 177 -4.21 12.36 -12.02
N TYR A 178 -4.85 11.79 -10.99
CA TYR A 178 -6.25 11.36 -11.00
C TYR A 178 -6.80 11.24 -9.57
N GLU A 179 -8.13 11.25 -9.44
CA GLU A 179 -8.82 11.11 -8.15
C GLU A 179 -8.75 9.68 -7.58
N VAL A 180 -8.65 9.59 -6.25
CA VAL A 180 -8.67 8.33 -5.50
C VAL A 180 -9.60 8.44 -4.28
N SER A 181 -9.92 7.32 -3.64
CA SER A 181 -10.66 7.34 -2.39
C SER A 181 -9.87 8.04 -1.27
N GLU A 182 -10.57 8.58 -0.28
CA GLU A 182 -9.96 9.15 0.92
C GLU A 182 -9.01 8.16 1.62
N VAL A 183 -9.46 6.92 1.80
CA VAL A 183 -8.66 5.83 2.36
C VAL A 183 -7.37 5.60 1.57
N ARG A 184 -7.42 5.64 0.22
CA ARG A 184 -6.22 5.51 -0.61
C ARG A 184 -5.32 6.73 -0.46
N ALA A 185 -5.87 7.93 -0.41
CA ALA A 185 -5.11 9.17 -0.29
C ALA A 185 -4.31 9.22 1.02
N ILE A 186 -4.96 8.94 2.15
CA ILE A 186 -4.35 8.93 3.48
C ILE A 186 -3.15 7.98 3.55
N GLU A 187 -3.34 6.72 3.13
CA GLU A 187 -2.24 5.75 3.21
C GLU A 187 -1.14 6.00 2.16
N ALA A 188 -1.50 6.50 0.97
CA ALA A 188 -0.55 6.79 -0.08
C ALA A 188 0.48 7.84 0.35
N VAL A 189 0.06 8.91 1.03
CA VAL A 189 0.97 9.94 1.54
C VAL A 189 2.04 9.30 2.42
N ALA A 190 1.62 8.52 3.42
CA ALA A 190 2.56 7.86 4.34
C ALA A 190 3.45 6.85 3.59
N PHE A 191 2.89 6.08 2.66
CA PHE A 191 3.65 5.10 1.87
C PHE A 191 4.75 5.77 1.05
N TYR A 192 4.44 6.83 0.31
CA TYR A 192 5.40 7.51 -0.55
C TYR A 192 6.43 8.34 0.23
N LEU A 193 6.04 8.91 1.38
CA LEU A 193 6.98 9.53 2.32
C LEU A 193 7.99 8.50 2.85
N LEU A 194 7.51 7.38 3.37
CA LEU A 194 8.37 6.34 3.97
C LEU A 194 9.23 5.62 2.92
N LYS A 195 8.67 5.31 1.75
CA LYS A 195 9.39 4.70 0.61
C LYS A 195 10.48 5.63 0.07
N GLY A 196 10.28 6.95 0.16
CA GLY A 196 11.23 7.97 -0.27
C GLY A 196 12.46 8.12 0.63
N GLY A 197 12.48 7.50 1.81
CA GLY A 197 13.61 7.57 2.75
C GLY A 197 13.41 8.54 3.92
N TRP A 198 12.19 8.68 4.44
CA TRP A 198 11.92 9.49 5.63
C TRP A 198 12.74 9.00 6.84
N HIS A 199 13.63 9.85 7.33
CA HIS A 199 14.34 9.67 8.59
C HIS A 199 13.57 10.38 9.72
N HIS A 200 13.52 9.78 10.90
CA HIS A 200 12.76 10.27 12.07
C HIS A 200 13.17 11.68 12.58
N ASP A 201 14.11 12.36 11.92
CA ASP A 201 14.62 13.69 12.27
C ASP A 201 13.98 14.84 11.45
N GLY A 202 13.04 14.54 10.54
CA GLY A 202 12.32 15.57 9.77
C GLY A 202 13.12 16.14 8.61
N SER A 203 14.23 15.51 8.20
CA SER A 203 14.94 15.91 6.98
C SER A 203 14.30 15.30 5.72
N ALA A 204 14.06 16.16 4.72
CA ALA A 204 13.50 15.75 3.42
C ALA A 204 14.42 14.75 2.71
N PRO A 205 13.89 13.78 1.97
CA PRO A 205 14.71 12.82 1.24
C PRO A 205 15.56 13.56 0.20
N GLN A 206 16.88 13.32 0.24
CA GLN A 206 17.82 13.91 -0.70
C GLN A 206 17.42 13.50 -2.12
N SER A 207 17.11 14.50 -2.95
CA SER A 207 16.86 14.30 -4.38
C SER A 207 18.07 13.61 -4.99
N THR A 208 17.90 12.42 -5.55
CA THR A 208 18.92 11.80 -6.40
C THR A 208 19.00 12.56 -7.72
N ARG A 209 19.72 13.69 -7.71
CA ARG A 209 20.16 14.35 -8.94
C ARG A 209 21.26 13.53 -9.60
N GLY A 210 20.98 13.09 -10.82
CA GLY A 210 21.86 13.34 -11.96
C GLY A 210 22.99 12.35 -12.21
N ASN A 211 22.78 11.55 -13.26
CA ASN A 211 23.78 11.06 -14.22
C ASN A 211 25.18 11.70 -14.10
N GLY A 212 26.13 10.89 -13.65
CA GLY A 212 27.56 11.07 -13.92
C GLY A 212 28.05 9.91 -14.78
N VAL A 213 27.98 10.08 -16.10
CA VAL A 213 28.76 9.27 -17.04
C VAL A 213 30.23 9.53 -16.74
N CYS A 214 30.93 8.54 -16.16
CA CYS A 214 32.39 8.56 -16.14
C CYS A 214 32.89 7.60 -17.22
N HIS A 215 33.35 8.18 -18.32
CA HIS A 215 34.06 7.51 -19.39
C HIS A 215 35.31 6.81 -18.84
N CYS A 216 35.39 5.49 -19.05
CA CYS A 216 36.64 4.75 -18.97
C CYS A 216 37.52 5.16 -20.16
N HIS A 217 38.36 6.17 -19.99
CA HIS A 217 39.43 6.43 -20.94
C HIS A 217 40.57 5.42 -20.72
N HIS A 218 40.72 4.54 -21.70
CA HIS A 218 41.99 3.88 -21.99
C HIS A 218 43.04 4.93 -22.33
N SER A 219 44.14 4.95 -21.59
CA SER A 219 45.42 5.43 -22.08
C SER A 219 46.50 4.48 -21.58
N ARG A 220 47.00 3.67 -22.53
CA ARG A 220 48.34 3.08 -22.47
C ARG A 220 49.32 4.24 -22.40
N ASP A 221 50.33 4.13 -21.54
CA ASP A 221 51.61 4.78 -21.80
C ASP A 221 52.76 3.84 -21.48
N LEU A 222 53.60 3.69 -22.50
CA LEU A 222 54.88 3.01 -22.55
C LEU A 222 55.95 4.10 -22.57
N SER A 223 56.79 4.16 -21.53
CA SER A 223 58.16 4.72 -21.50
C SER A 223 58.55 4.81 -20.03
N GLY A 224 59.59 4.18 -19.50
CA GLY A 224 60.93 4.00 -20.06
C GLY A 224 61.88 4.92 -19.31
N VAL A 225 62.45 4.44 -18.20
CA VAL A 225 63.85 4.49 -17.69
C VAL A 225 63.88 3.70 -16.39
#